data_AF-A0A1G9ACQ4-F1
#
_entry.id   AF-A0A1G9ACQ4-F1
#
_cell.length_a   1.000
_cell.length_b   1.000
_cell.length_c   1.000
_cell.angle_alpha   90.00
_cell.angle_beta   90.00
_cell.angle_gamma   90.00
#
_symmetry.space_group_name_H-M   'P 1'
#
loop_
_entity.id
_entity.type
_entity.pdbx_description
1 polymer ?
#
loop_
_entity_poly.entity_id
_entity_poly.type
_entity_poly.pdbx_seq_one_letter_code
_entity_poly.pdbx_strand_id
1 'polypeptide(L)'
;MSKANIAILIRIALSAFAVFGFPHLLKAMHVRLQEKWRKKINIVSLLGFLICVWMYAFIFRSEINGTGVIIDPLWAFRQIFRRMASGYKEGGIAEAVRRISWVRDTVASLLLNILFLVPFGYLVPCTFRHVQSWREVLTLAILFSLGIETIQYFTQRGWFDIADLIYNSGGALIGYSLYRRLLHEI
;
A
#
# COMPACT_ATOMS: atom_id res chain seq x y z
N MET A 1 -11.80 -3.12 23.08
CA MET A 1 -10.85 -3.10 21.94
C MET A 1 -10.19 -1.73 21.88
N SER A 2 -8.86 -1.62 21.80
CA SER A 2 -8.18 -0.31 21.79
C SER A 2 -8.44 0.47 20.49
N LYS A 3 -8.35 1.81 20.51
CA LYS A 3 -8.48 2.65 19.30
C LYS A 3 -7.50 2.23 18.18
N ALA A 4 -6.28 1.79 18.55
CA ALA A 4 -5.28 1.29 17.62
C ALA A 4 -5.72 0.00 16.91
N ASN A 5 -6.34 -0.93 17.63
CA ASN A 5 -6.83 -2.19 17.05
C ASN A 5 -7.98 -1.94 16.06
N ILE A 6 -8.87 -0.98 16.36
CA ILE A 6 -9.95 -0.57 15.45
C ILE A 6 -9.36 0.01 14.15
N ALA A 7 -8.36 0.89 14.24
CA ALA A 7 -7.74 1.50 13.07
C ALA A 7 -7.07 0.45 12.16
N ILE A 8 -6.39 -0.55 12.74
CA ILE A 8 -5.77 -1.66 11.98
C ILE A 8 -6.85 -2.48 11.26
N LEU A 9 -7.93 -2.84 11.95
CA LEU A 9 -9.02 -3.61 11.34
C LEU A 9 -9.68 -2.86 10.18
N ILE A 10 -9.92 -1.56 10.33
CA ILE A 10 -10.45 -0.71 9.25
C ILE A 10 -9.50 -0.71 8.06
N ARG A 11 -8.18 -0.57 8.29
CA ARG A 11 -7.18 -0.60 7.20
C ARG A 11 -7.18 -1.94 6.46
N ILE A 12 -7.25 -3.05 7.19
CA ILE A 12 -7.35 -4.39 6.58
C ILE A 12 -8.62 -4.51 5.75
N ALA A 13 -9.78 -4.10 6.29
CA ALA A 13 -11.06 -4.17 5.59
C ALA A 13 -11.07 -3.32 4.30
N LEU A 14 -10.57 -2.07 4.38
CA LEU A 14 -10.47 -1.18 3.22
C LEU A 14 -9.51 -1.74 2.16
N SER A 15 -8.36 -2.28 2.56
CA SER A 15 -7.40 -2.89 1.65
C SER A 15 -7.99 -4.12 0.98
N ALA A 16 -8.67 -4.98 1.75
CA ALA A 16 -9.35 -6.16 1.21
C ALA A 16 -10.45 -5.77 0.21
N PHE A 17 -11.27 -4.75 0.53
CA PHE A 17 -12.27 -4.26 -0.41
C PHE A 17 -11.62 -3.68 -1.67
N ALA A 18 -10.58 -2.87 -1.54
CA ALA A 18 -9.90 -2.25 -2.68
C ALA A 18 -9.24 -3.30 -3.60
N VAL A 19 -8.73 -4.40 -3.04
CA VAL A 19 -8.05 -5.46 -3.81
C VAL A 19 -9.04 -6.45 -4.41
N PHE A 20 -10.03 -6.90 -3.63
CA PHE A 20 -10.91 -8.00 -4.02
C PHE A 20 -12.32 -7.56 -4.39
N GLY A 21 -12.86 -6.49 -3.81
CA GLY A 21 -14.23 -6.04 -4.08
C GLY A 21 -14.32 -5.03 -5.22
N PHE A 22 -13.52 -3.98 -5.14
CA PHE A 22 -13.62 -2.82 -6.02
C PHE A 22 -13.36 -3.14 -7.50
N PRO A 23 -12.39 -4.00 -7.88
CA PRO A 23 -12.19 -4.36 -9.29
C PRO A 23 -13.43 -5.03 -9.91
N HIS A 24 -14.13 -5.89 -9.17
CA HIS A 24 -15.36 -6.51 -9.65
C HIS A 24 -16.51 -5.51 -9.77
N LEU A 25 -16.64 -4.59 -8.80
CA LEU A 25 -17.59 -3.49 -8.88
C LEU A 25 -17.32 -2.62 -10.12
N LEU A 26 -16.06 -2.26 -10.34
CA LEU A 26 -15.63 -1.45 -11.48
C LEU A 26 -15.96 -2.14 -12.80
N LYS A 27 -15.68 -3.45 -12.92
CA LYS A 27 -16.06 -4.26 -14.09
C LYS A 27 -17.57 -4.23 -14.32
N ALA A 28 -18.37 -4.47 -13.27
CA ALA A 28 -19.82 -4.48 -13.37
C ALA A 28 -20.40 -3.12 -13.80
N MET A 29 -19.79 -2.01 -13.34
CA MET A 29 -20.16 -0.67 -13.78
C MET A 29 -19.81 -0.45 -15.26
N HIS A 30 -18.63 -0.90 -15.71
CA HIS A 30 -18.24 -0.73 -17.11
C HIS A 30 -19.21 -1.44 -18.04
N VAL A 31 -19.55 -2.70 -17.77
CA VAL A 31 -20.48 -3.47 -18.60
C VAL A 31 -21.80 -2.74 -18.84
N ARG A 32 -22.32 -1.99 -17.85
CA ARG A 32 -23.61 -1.30 -17.94
C ARG A 32 -23.55 0.10 -18.52
N LEU A 33 -22.37 0.73 -18.54
CA LEU A 33 -22.24 2.15 -18.81
C LEU A 33 -21.67 2.44 -20.20
N GLN A 34 -22.19 3.50 -20.80
CA GLN A 34 -21.66 4.09 -22.04
C GLN A 34 -20.22 4.58 -21.83
N GLU A 35 -19.41 4.62 -22.90
CA GLU A 35 -17.98 4.95 -22.85
C GLU A 35 -17.69 6.28 -22.10
N LYS A 36 -18.53 7.31 -22.32
CA LYS A 36 -18.39 8.61 -21.64
C LYS A 36 -18.44 8.51 -20.10
N TRP A 37 -19.24 7.59 -19.57
CA TRP A 37 -19.39 7.38 -18.14
C TRP A 37 -18.31 6.45 -17.58
N ARG A 38 -17.86 5.45 -18.36
CA ARG A 38 -16.70 4.61 -18.00
C ARG A 38 -15.46 5.45 -17.72
N LYS A 39 -15.11 6.35 -18.64
CA LYS A 39 -13.97 7.28 -18.48
C LYS A 39 -14.10 8.14 -17.23
N LYS A 40 -15.30 8.72 -16.99
CA LYS A 40 -15.55 9.54 -15.80
C LYS A 40 -15.36 8.76 -14.50
N ILE A 41 -15.90 7.53 -14.42
CA ILE A 41 -15.76 6.69 -13.24
C ILE A 41 -14.30 6.31 -12.99
N ASN A 42 -13.54 5.98 -14.02
CA ASN A 42 -12.11 5.66 -13.85
C ASN A 42 -11.33 6.85 -13.30
N ILE A 43 -11.54 8.04 -13.85
CA ILE A 43 -10.92 9.27 -13.36
C ILE A 43 -11.32 9.56 -11.92
N VAL A 44 -12.61 9.51 -11.59
CA VAL A 44 -13.11 9.76 -10.22
C VAL A 44 -12.56 8.73 -9.24
N SER A 45 -12.51 7.45 -9.62
CA SER A 45 -11.98 6.38 -8.79
C SER A 45 -10.48 6.54 -8.54
N LEU A 46 -9.71 6.90 -9.57
CA LEU A 46 -8.29 7.18 -9.46
C LEU A 46 -8.04 8.40 -8.57
N LEU A 47 -8.72 9.51 -8.81
CA LEU A 47 -8.58 10.73 -8.00
C LEU A 47 -8.99 10.48 -6.55
N GLY A 48 -10.11 9.80 -6.32
CA GLY A 48 -10.55 9.42 -4.97
C GLY A 48 -9.52 8.56 -4.25
N PHE A 49 -8.97 7.55 -4.94
CA PHE A 49 -7.88 6.73 -4.41
C PHE A 49 -6.63 7.56 -4.06
N LEU A 50 -6.18 8.42 -4.98
CA LEU A 50 -5.01 9.29 -4.75
C LEU A 50 -5.23 10.21 -3.56
N ILE A 51 -6.43 10.79 -3.40
CA ILE A 51 -6.80 11.60 -2.24
C ILE A 51 -6.77 10.76 -0.96
N CYS A 52 -7.33 9.55 -0.95
CA CYS A 52 -7.29 8.66 0.21
C CYS A 52 -5.85 8.30 0.60
N VAL A 53 -4.98 8.03 -0.37
CA VAL A 53 -3.55 7.77 -0.14
C VAL A 53 -2.87 8.98 0.49
N TRP A 54 -3.12 10.17 -0.06
CA TRP A 54 -2.59 11.42 0.46
C TRP A 54 -3.06 11.73 1.87
N MET A 55 -4.36 11.60 2.13
CA MET A 55 -4.93 11.76 3.46
C MET A 55 -4.31 10.75 4.43
N TYR A 56 -4.12 9.49 4.00
CA TYR A 56 -3.48 8.48 4.83
C TYR A 56 -2.04 8.86 5.18
N ALA A 57 -1.26 9.27 4.18
CA ALA A 57 0.13 9.71 4.36
C ALA A 57 0.27 10.91 5.29
N PHE A 58 -0.76 11.78 5.35
CA PHE A 58 -0.72 13.05 6.09
C PHE A 58 -1.38 12.99 7.48
N ILE A 59 -2.45 12.20 7.65
CA ILE A 59 -3.27 12.13 8.88
C ILE A 59 -2.80 11.01 9.82
N PHE A 60 -2.44 9.85 9.27
CA PHE A 60 -2.21 8.64 10.09
C PHE A 60 -0.74 8.35 10.41
N ARG A 61 0.21 8.93 9.66
CA ARG A 61 1.61 8.96 10.08
C ARG A 61 1.82 10.24 10.90
N SER A 62 1.75 10.09 12.23
CA SER A 62 1.99 11.14 13.23
C SER A 62 3.37 11.75 13.07
N GLU A 63 3.52 13.04 13.41
CA GLU A 63 4.82 13.69 13.66
C GLU A 63 5.70 12.78 14.54
N ILE A 64 6.64 12.10 13.91
CA ILE A 64 7.65 11.33 14.61
C ILE A 64 8.69 12.36 15.05
N ASN A 65 9.10 12.34 16.32
CA ASN A 65 10.22 13.14 16.83
C ASN A 65 11.53 12.64 16.19
N GLY A 66 11.75 12.97 14.92
CA GLY A 66 12.91 12.57 14.13
C GLY A 66 12.57 12.32 12.66
N THR A 67 13.29 12.98 11.78
CA THR A 67 13.37 12.67 10.35
C THR A 67 14.64 11.90 10.07
N GLY A 68 14.58 10.96 9.14
CA GLY A 68 15.73 10.18 8.73
C GLY A 68 15.48 9.43 7.44
N VAL A 69 16.57 8.92 6.86
CA VAL A 69 16.55 8.16 5.61
C VAL A 69 16.92 6.72 5.93
N ILE A 70 16.03 5.78 5.62
CA ILE A 70 16.27 4.34 5.69
C ILE A 70 16.54 3.86 4.27
N ILE A 71 17.80 3.52 4.01
CA ILE A 71 18.25 3.01 2.70
C ILE A 71 18.25 1.47 2.67
N ASP A 72 18.00 0.80 3.80
CA ASP A 72 18.01 -0.66 3.87
C ASP A 72 16.67 -1.27 3.40
N PRO A 73 16.59 -1.84 2.17
CA PRO A 73 15.35 -2.38 1.62
C PRO A 73 14.87 -3.64 2.35
N LEU A 74 15.74 -4.25 3.16
CA LEU A 74 15.44 -5.45 3.93
C LEU A 74 15.41 -5.16 5.44
N TRP A 75 15.31 -3.89 5.83
CA TRP A 75 15.35 -3.47 7.24
C TRP A 75 14.38 -4.28 8.10
N ALA A 76 13.11 -4.39 7.69
CA ALA A 76 12.10 -5.11 8.45
C ALA A 76 12.42 -6.62 8.57
N PHE A 77 12.85 -7.26 7.49
CA PHE A 77 13.23 -8.67 7.50
C PHE A 77 14.46 -8.92 8.37
N ARG A 78 15.47 -8.06 8.29
CA ARG A 78 16.66 -8.13 9.15
C ARG A 78 16.31 -7.94 10.61
N GLN A 79 15.38 -7.06 10.94
CA GLN A 79 14.92 -6.87 12.31
C GLN A 79 14.15 -8.08 12.82
N ILE A 80 13.28 -8.67 12.01
CA ILE A 80 12.61 -9.95 12.32
C ILE A 80 13.65 -11.03 12.58
N PHE A 81 14.61 -11.22 11.68
CA PHE A 81 15.62 -12.26 11.82
C PHE A 81 16.52 -12.04 13.03
N ARG A 82 17.04 -10.82 13.23
CA ARG A 82 17.87 -10.46 14.39
C ARG A 82 17.13 -10.69 15.70
N ARG A 83 15.87 -10.26 15.77
CA ARG A 83 15.04 -10.53 16.94
C ARG A 83 14.84 -12.02 17.12
N MET A 84 14.45 -12.78 16.11
CA MET A 84 14.26 -14.23 16.26
C MET A 84 15.55 -14.95 16.71
N ALA A 85 16.69 -14.53 16.17
CA ALA A 85 18.00 -15.10 16.44
C ALA A 85 18.62 -14.68 17.79
N SER A 86 18.10 -13.67 18.48
CA SER A 86 18.72 -13.10 19.69
C SER A 86 18.66 -14.00 20.95
N GLY A 87 18.35 -15.29 20.80
CA GLY A 87 18.21 -16.26 21.89
C GLY A 87 17.06 -15.97 22.87
N TYR A 88 16.79 -16.91 23.76
CA TYR A 88 15.86 -16.75 24.89
C TYR A 88 16.63 -16.04 26.02
N LYS A 89 16.61 -14.71 26.08
CA LYS A 89 16.98 -14.01 27.32
C LYS A 89 15.80 -14.05 28.28
N GLU A 90 16.09 -14.14 29.57
CA GLU A 90 15.20 -14.44 30.73
C GLU A 90 13.91 -13.59 30.84
N GLY A 91 12.97 -13.73 29.90
CA GLY A 91 11.72 -12.97 29.85
C GLY A 91 10.44 -13.81 30.01
N GLY A 92 10.58 -15.13 30.12
CA GLY A 92 9.46 -16.07 30.28
C GLY A 92 8.43 -16.02 29.14
N ILE A 93 7.20 -16.42 29.42
CA ILE A 93 6.08 -16.46 28.44
C ILE A 93 5.70 -15.06 27.97
N ALA A 94 5.77 -14.06 28.84
CA ALA A 94 5.40 -12.69 28.50
C ALA A 94 6.28 -12.11 27.37
N GLU A 95 7.59 -12.32 27.42
CA GLU A 95 8.49 -11.88 26.35
C GLU A 95 8.27 -12.64 25.05
N ALA A 96 8.01 -13.94 25.12
CA ALA A 96 7.67 -14.74 23.94
C ALA A 96 6.40 -14.19 23.24
N VAL A 97 5.35 -13.87 24.00
CA VAL A 97 4.11 -13.29 23.48
C VAL A 97 4.37 -11.89 22.87
N ARG A 98 5.18 -11.04 23.52
CA ARG A 98 5.56 -9.73 22.97
C ARG A 98 6.31 -9.87 21.65
N ARG A 99 7.24 -10.82 21.55
CA ARG A 99 8.00 -11.08 20.33
C ARG A 99 7.10 -11.54 19.19
N ILE A 100 6.21 -12.50 19.44
CA ILE A 100 5.23 -12.99 18.44
C ILE A 100 4.33 -11.85 17.97
N SER A 101 3.82 -11.04 18.91
CA SER A 101 2.97 -9.90 18.59
C SER A 101 3.69 -8.89 17.70
N TRP A 102 4.94 -8.55 18.04
CA TRP A 102 5.73 -7.62 17.23
C TRP A 102 6.04 -8.17 15.83
N VAL A 103 6.39 -9.45 15.69
CA VAL A 103 6.63 -10.07 14.38
C VAL A 103 5.36 -10.03 13.54
N ARG A 104 4.21 -10.42 14.13
CA ARG A 104 2.90 -10.33 13.48
C ARG A 104 2.62 -8.91 13.00
N ASP A 105 2.79 -7.90 13.86
CA ASP A 105 2.47 -6.51 13.54
C ASP A 105 3.42 -5.95 12.46
N THR A 106 4.69 -6.37 12.48
CA THR A 106 5.66 -6.03 11.43
C THR A 106 5.25 -6.64 10.10
N VAL A 107 4.96 -7.95 10.05
CA VAL A 107 4.51 -8.64 8.83
C VAL A 107 3.21 -8.04 8.31
N ALA A 108 2.24 -7.76 9.19
CA ALA A 108 1.00 -7.11 8.80
C ALA A 108 1.24 -5.72 8.19
N SER A 109 2.18 -4.94 8.74
CA SER A 109 2.54 -3.64 8.19
C SER A 109 3.17 -3.76 6.80
N LEU A 110 4.07 -4.73 6.60
CA LEU A 110 4.67 -5.00 5.29
C LEU A 110 3.62 -5.37 4.25
N LEU A 111 2.70 -6.29 4.59
CA LEU A 111 1.61 -6.68 3.70
C LEU A 111 0.69 -5.50 3.39
N LEU A 112 0.35 -4.68 4.37
CA LEU A 112 -0.49 -3.49 4.15
C LEU A 112 0.19 -2.48 3.22
N ASN A 113 1.52 -2.30 3.29
CA ASN A 113 2.25 -1.45 2.34
C ASN A 113 2.19 -2.04 0.91
N ILE A 114 2.33 -3.36 0.76
CA ILE A 114 2.15 -4.00 -0.56
C ILE A 114 0.71 -3.77 -1.07
N LEU A 115 -0.31 -4.03 -0.26
CA LEU A 115 -1.70 -3.90 -0.67
C LEU A 115 -2.09 -2.44 -0.96
N PHE A 116 -1.38 -1.48 -0.37
CA PHE A 116 -1.67 -0.05 -0.47
C PHE A 116 -1.69 0.46 -1.92
N LEU A 117 -0.75 0.02 -2.75
CA LEU A 117 -0.63 0.46 -4.14
C LEU A 117 -1.25 -0.49 -5.17
N VAL A 118 -1.93 -1.56 -4.74
CA VAL A 118 -2.67 -2.45 -5.66
C VAL A 118 -3.74 -1.68 -6.45
N PRO A 119 -4.53 -0.76 -5.86
CA PRO A 119 -5.50 0.01 -6.62
C PRO A 119 -4.90 0.89 -7.70
N PHE A 120 -3.74 1.49 -7.43
CA PHE A 120 -3.01 2.24 -8.44
C PHE A 120 -2.70 1.38 -9.66
N GLY A 121 -2.22 0.16 -9.43
CA GLY A 121 -1.81 -0.77 -10.48
C GLY A 121 -2.91 -1.15 -11.47
N TYR A 122 -4.18 -1.20 -11.04
CA TYR A 122 -5.30 -1.45 -11.95
C TYR A 122 -6.04 -0.18 -12.41
N LEU A 123 -6.11 0.87 -11.59
CA LEU A 123 -6.82 2.11 -11.93
C LEU A 123 -6.11 2.91 -13.01
N VAL A 124 -4.78 2.95 -12.99
CA VAL A 124 -3.97 3.69 -13.96
C VAL A 124 -4.23 3.22 -15.40
N PRO A 125 -4.06 1.93 -15.74
CA PRO A 125 -4.31 1.47 -17.10
C PRO A 125 -5.80 1.49 -17.50
N CYS A 126 -6.74 1.42 -16.54
CA CYS A 126 -8.17 1.67 -16.81
C CYS A 126 -8.46 3.14 -17.16
N THR A 127 -7.71 4.08 -16.58
CA THR A 127 -7.93 5.52 -16.76
C THR A 127 -7.23 6.03 -18.00
N PHE A 128 -5.98 5.64 -18.22
CA PHE A 128 -5.12 6.14 -19.27
C PHE A 128 -4.90 5.09 -20.36
N ARG A 129 -5.58 5.25 -21.50
CA ARG A 129 -5.50 4.31 -22.64
C ARG A 129 -4.10 4.17 -23.24
N HIS A 130 -3.21 5.14 -23.03
CA HIS A 130 -1.84 5.08 -23.50
C HIS A 130 -0.90 4.34 -22.53
N VAL A 131 -1.30 4.13 -21.28
CA VAL A 131 -0.52 3.41 -20.27
C VAL A 131 -1.05 1.98 -20.18
N GLN A 132 -0.41 1.03 -20.86
CA GLN A 132 -0.93 -0.34 -21.00
C GLN A 132 0.10 -1.41 -20.66
N SER A 133 1.38 -1.06 -20.63
CA SER A 133 2.44 -1.98 -20.24
C SER A 133 2.66 -1.99 -18.73
N TRP A 134 3.08 -3.14 -18.20
CA TRP A 134 3.45 -3.25 -16.79
C TRP A 134 4.61 -2.32 -16.42
N ARG A 135 5.49 -1.98 -17.38
CA ARG A 135 6.65 -1.10 -17.18
C ARG A 135 6.22 0.34 -16.95
N GLU A 136 5.26 0.84 -17.72
CA GLU A 136 4.75 2.20 -17.53
C GLU A 136 4.01 2.32 -16.20
N VAL A 137 3.16 1.34 -15.87
CA VAL A 137 2.45 1.32 -14.58
C VAL A 137 3.44 1.23 -13.41
N LEU A 138 4.47 0.39 -13.51
CA LEU A 138 5.52 0.29 -12.50
C LEU A 138 6.30 1.60 -12.37
N THR A 139 6.64 2.26 -13.47
CA THR A 139 7.35 3.55 -13.46
C THR A 139 6.52 4.61 -12.76
N LEU A 140 5.23 4.73 -13.11
CA LEU A 140 4.32 5.68 -12.47
C LEU A 140 4.14 5.37 -10.97
N ALA A 141 4.09 4.08 -10.60
CA ALA A 141 3.98 3.66 -9.21
C ALA A 141 5.21 4.02 -8.39
N ILE A 142 6.42 3.79 -8.93
CA ILE A 142 7.68 4.18 -8.31
C ILE A 142 7.74 5.68 -8.14
N LEU A 143 7.45 6.46 -9.18
CA LEU A 143 7.46 7.93 -9.12
C LEU A 143 6.45 8.46 -8.10
N PHE A 144 5.25 7.88 -8.06
CA PHE A 144 4.23 8.27 -7.09
C PHE A 144 4.65 7.94 -5.65
N SER A 145 5.15 6.72 -5.40
CA SER A 145 5.64 6.32 -4.08
C SER A 145 6.84 7.15 -3.63
N LEU A 146 7.77 7.46 -4.54
CA LEU A 146 8.90 8.35 -4.28
C LEU A 146 8.41 9.76 -3.93
N GLY A 147 7.41 10.28 -4.63
CA GLY A 147 6.80 11.57 -4.34
C GLY A 147 6.21 11.63 -2.92
N ILE A 148 5.50 10.59 -2.50
CA ILE A 148 4.94 10.48 -1.15
C ILE A 148 6.05 10.54 -0.10
N GLU A 149 7.06 9.66 -0.20
CA GLU A 149 8.16 9.58 0.78
C GLU A 149 9.00 10.86 0.80
N THR A 150 9.22 11.49 -0.37
CA THR A 150 9.93 12.77 -0.47
C THR A 150 9.17 13.88 0.25
N ILE A 151 7.86 13.98 0.03
CA ILE A 151 7.04 15.02 0.66
C ILE A 151 6.95 14.77 2.17
N GLN A 152 6.84 13.52 2.60
CA GLN A 152 6.87 13.17 4.02
C GLN A 152 8.21 13.54 4.69
N TYR A 153 9.33 13.29 4.01
CA TYR A 153 10.65 13.68 4.49
C TYR A 153 10.78 15.19 4.67
N PHE A 154 10.41 15.99 3.67
CA PHE A 154 10.48 17.46 3.75
C PHE A 154 9.47 18.06 4.73
N THR A 155 8.29 17.45 4.88
CA THR A 155 7.27 17.90 5.84
C THR A 155 7.50 17.38 7.26
N GLN A 156 8.58 16.64 7.50
CA GLN A 156 8.94 16.04 8.79
C GLN A 156 7.89 15.08 9.35
N ARG A 157 7.15 14.39 8.48
CA ARG A 157 6.05 13.50 8.83
C ARG A 157 6.42 12.03 8.86
N GLY A 158 7.67 11.70 8.59
CA GLY A 158 8.13 10.32 8.58
C GLY A 158 9.56 10.16 8.13
N TRP A 159 9.95 8.90 8.04
CA TRP A 159 11.23 8.47 7.49
C TRP A 159 11.05 8.25 6.00
N PHE A 160 12.05 8.66 5.21
CA PHE A 160 12.15 8.25 3.83
C PHE A 160 12.59 6.78 3.82
N ASP A 161 11.69 5.86 3.51
CA ASP A 161 11.98 4.42 3.54
C ASP A 161 11.98 3.80 2.13
N ILE A 162 13.16 3.39 1.66
CA ILE A 162 13.29 2.70 0.37
C ILE A 162 12.53 1.36 0.33
N ALA A 163 12.37 0.69 1.48
CA ALA A 163 11.59 -0.54 1.54
C ALA A 163 10.12 -0.28 1.17
N ASP A 164 9.56 0.86 1.58
CA ASP A 164 8.19 1.25 1.24
C ASP A 164 8.01 1.44 -0.27
N LEU A 165 9.00 2.03 -0.97
CA LEU A 165 9.00 2.11 -2.43
C LEU A 165 8.93 0.73 -3.09
N ILE A 166 9.69 -0.24 -2.57
CA ILE A 166 9.74 -1.60 -3.11
C ILE A 166 8.41 -2.32 -2.87
N TYR A 167 7.86 -2.25 -1.65
CA TYR A 167 6.59 -2.89 -1.32
C TYR A 167 5.43 -2.31 -2.13
N ASN A 168 5.36 -0.97 -2.24
CA ASN A 168 4.37 -0.29 -3.07
C ASN A 168 4.51 -0.67 -4.56
N SER A 169 5.74 -0.80 -5.06
CA SER A 169 6.00 -1.26 -6.42
C SER A 169 5.50 -2.68 -6.66
N GLY A 170 5.71 -3.59 -5.70
CA GLY A 170 5.15 -4.94 -5.73
C GLY A 170 3.61 -4.92 -5.75
N GLY A 171 3.00 -4.03 -4.95
CA GLY A 171 1.57 -3.76 -4.96
C GLY A 171 1.05 -3.36 -6.34
N ALA A 172 1.70 -2.40 -6.98
CA ALA A 172 1.32 -1.94 -8.32
C ALA A 172 1.40 -3.06 -9.37
N LEU A 173 2.38 -3.96 -9.29
CA LEU A 173 2.47 -5.11 -10.19
C LEU A 173 1.35 -6.14 -9.96
N ILE A 174 0.96 -6.36 -8.70
CA ILE A 174 -0.22 -7.18 -8.36
C ILE A 174 -1.48 -6.52 -8.93
N GLY A 175 -1.65 -5.21 -8.76
CA GLY A 175 -2.73 -4.43 -9.35
C GLY A 175 -2.78 -4.53 -10.86
N TYR A 176 -1.64 -4.37 -11.54
CA TYR A 176 -1.56 -4.53 -12.98
C TYR A 176 -1.96 -5.95 -13.43
N SER A 177 -1.57 -6.96 -12.67
CA SER A 177 -1.97 -8.35 -12.93
C SER A 177 -3.48 -8.54 -12.81
N LEU A 178 -4.12 -7.89 -11.82
CA LEU A 178 -5.58 -7.85 -11.71
C LEU A 178 -6.22 -7.14 -12.91
N TYR A 179 -5.66 -6.01 -13.35
CA TYR A 179 -6.10 -5.33 -14.55
C TYR A 179 -6.09 -6.26 -15.76
N ARG A 180 -4.95 -6.92 -16.01
CA ARG A 180 -4.79 -7.82 -17.16
C ARG A 180 -5.75 -9.00 -17.16
N ARG A 181 -6.10 -9.54 -15.98
CA ARG A 181 -6.96 -10.72 -15.86
C ARG A 181 -8.45 -10.39 -15.82
N LEU A 182 -8.83 -9.24 -15.26
CA LEU A 182 -10.22 -8.93 -14.95
C LEU A 182 -10.75 -7.74 -15.76
N LEU A 183 -9.93 -6.72 -16.00
CA LEU A 183 -10.35 -5.38 -16.45
C LEU A 183 -9.77 -4.97 -17.83
N HIS A 184 -9.00 -5.82 -18.49
CA HIS A 184 -8.41 -5.50 -19.79
C HIS A 184 -9.46 -5.41 -20.92
N GLU A 185 -10.63 -6.02 -20.73
CA GLU A 185 -11.69 -6.14 -21.73
C GLU A 185 -12.73 -5.00 -21.67
N ILE A 186 -12.60 -4.04 -20.73
CA ILE A 186 -13.62 -3.02 -20.44
C ILE A 186 -13.22 -1.59 -20.84
#